data_AF-A0A538A2Q4-F1
#
_entry.id   AF-A0A538A2Q4-F1
#
_cell.length_a   1.000
_cell.length_b   1.000
_cell.length_c   1.000
_cell.angle_alpha   90.00
_cell.angle_beta   90.00
_cell.angle_gamma   90.00
#
_symmetry.space_group_name_H-M   'P 1'
#
loop_
_entity.id
_entity.type
_entity.pdbx_description
1 polymer ?
#
loop_
_entity_poly.entity_id
_entity_poly.type
_entity_poly.pdbx_seq_one_letter_code
_entity_poly.pdbx_strand_id
1 'polypeptide(L)'
;MPELWIPGAAEPSLDDFVTRVHKQIGQYTASHAAEQSEVQIELADGGRLSVQALSAEPGYGFVTLAVHRNDGGGPEQVIVPVNAIRRIDLGPAEADRARFGFALPDDGTNERGAEPAA
;
A
#
# COMPACT_ATOMS: atom_id res chain seq x y z
N MET A 1 3.85 -29.55 -27.16
CA MET A 1 3.96 -28.41 -28.10
C MET A 1 4.75 -27.33 -27.38
N PRO A 2 5.93 -26.88 -27.85
CA PRO A 2 6.61 -25.77 -27.22
C PRO A 2 5.82 -24.47 -27.50
N GLU A 3 5.60 -23.67 -26.45
CA GLU A 3 5.00 -22.33 -26.55
C GLU A 3 5.89 -21.43 -27.44
N LEU A 4 5.30 -20.90 -28.51
CA LEU A 4 5.97 -20.04 -29.48
C LEU A 4 6.03 -18.62 -28.91
N TRP A 5 7.23 -18.14 -28.58
CA TRP A 5 7.43 -16.75 -28.16
C TRP A 5 7.01 -15.79 -29.31
N ILE A 6 6.01 -14.93 -29.06
CA ILE A 6 5.53 -13.93 -30.02
C ILE A 6 6.10 -12.56 -29.63
N PRO A 7 7.09 -12.01 -30.36
CA PRO A 7 7.49 -10.63 -30.19
C PRO A 7 6.33 -9.71 -30.61
N GLY A 8 5.78 -8.96 -29.66
CA GLY A 8 4.72 -7.97 -29.91
C GLY A 8 3.46 -8.08 -29.02
N ALA A 9 3.37 -9.06 -28.12
CA ALA A 9 2.49 -8.89 -26.97
C ALA A 9 3.07 -7.75 -26.13
N ALA A 10 2.48 -6.57 -26.18
CA ALA A 10 2.96 -5.41 -25.45
C ALA A 10 3.17 -5.80 -23.98
N GLU A 11 4.42 -5.82 -23.53
CA GLU A 11 4.75 -5.92 -22.11
C GLU A 11 3.88 -4.89 -21.37
N PRO A 12 3.25 -5.24 -20.24
CA PRO A 12 2.40 -4.31 -19.51
C PRO A 12 3.15 -3.00 -19.28
N SER A 13 2.60 -1.91 -19.80
CA SER A 13 3.28 -0.63 -19.78
C SER A 13 3.31 -0.07 -18.36
N LEU A 14 4.27 0.81 -18.10
CA LEU A 14 4.31 1.50 -16.81
C LEU A 14 3.03 2.30 -16.58
N ASP A 15 2.47 2.91 -17.62
CA ASP A 15 1.19 3.61 -17.56
C ASP A 15 0.03 2.69 -17.17
N ASP A 16 -0.01 1.45 -17.66
CA ASP A 16 -1.01 0.46 -17.27
C ASP A 16 -0.88 0.08 -15.78
N PHE A 17 0.36 -0.07 -15.30
CA PHE A 17 0.62 -0.32 -13.88
C PHE A 17 0.11 0.84 -13.01
N VAL A 18 0.49 2.08 -13.34
CA VAL A 18 0.03 3.27 -12.61
C VAL A 18 -1.49 3.41 -12.64
N THR A 19 -2.11 3.17 -13.80
CA THR A 19 -3.58 3.18 -13.95
C THR A 19 -4.24 2.15 -13.05
N ARG A 20 -3.68 0.93 -12.98
CA ARG A 20 -4.18 -0.12 -12.10
C ARG A 20 -4.05 0.26 -10.62
N VAL A 21 -2.91 0.85 -10.21
CA VAL A 21 -2.70 1.31 -8.84
C VAL A 21 -3.72 2.38 -8.47
N HIS A 22 -3.94 3.38 -9.33
CA HIS A 22 -4.98 4.40 -9.11
C HIS A 22 -6.38 3.80 -8.97
N LYS A 23 -6.71 2.82 -9.80
CA LYS A 23 -8.00 2.12 -9.70
C LYS A 23 -8.14 1.39 -8.36
N GLN A 24 -7.09 0.74 -7.88
CA GLN A 24 -7.10 0.06 -6.58
C GLN A 24 -7.24 1.03 -5.41
N ILE A 25 -6.53 2.17 -5.44
CA ILE A 25 -6.68 3.25 -4.46
C ILE A 25 -8.12 3.75 -4.43
N GLY A 26 -8.69 4.08 -5.60
CA GLY A 26 -10.07 4.56 -5.70
C GLY A 26 -11.10 3.54 -5.18
N GLN A 27 -10.93 2.25 -5.50
CA GLN A 27 -11.77 1.17 -5.00
C GLN A 27 -11.67 1.01 -3.47
N TYR A 28 -10.45 1.07 -2.92
CA TYR A 28 -10.22 0.98 -1.48
C TYR A 28 -10.87 2.16 -0.76
N THR A 29 -10.63 3.39 -1.21
CA THR A 29 -11.24 4.61 -0.66
C THR A 29 -12.77 4.52 -0.65
N ALA A 30 -13.36 4.12 -1.78
CA ALA A 30 -14.82 3.96 -1.89
C ALA A 30 -15.36 2.87 -0.95
N SER A 31 -14.67 1.75 -0.81
CA SER A 31 -15.11 0.64 0.06
C SER A 31 -15.07 0.98 1.55
N HIS A 32 -14.28 1.98 1.96
CA HIS A 32 -14.18 2.45 3.34
C HIS A 32 -14.99 3.72 3.61
N ALA A 33 -15.79 4.19 2.64
CA ALA A 33 -16.54 5.44 2.71
C ALA A 33 -15.70 6.66 3.16
N ALA A 34 -14.40 6.64 2.83
CA ALA A 34 -13.46 7.68 3.19
C ALA A 34 -13.39 8.75 2.08
N GLU A 35 -13.10 9.99 2.44
CA GLU A 35 -12.82 11.05 1.45
C GLU A 35 -11.45 10.80 0.77
N GLN A 36 -10.50 10.29 1.54
CA GLN A 36 -9.14 9.97 1.11
C GLN A 36 -8.63 8.74 1.86
N SER A 37 -7.71 8.01 1.22
CA SER A 37 -6.99 6.90 1.85
C SER A 37 -5.54 7.27 2.03
N GLU A 38 -4.92 6.78 3.09
CA GLU A 38 -3.47 6.84 3.21
C GLU A 38 -2.84 5.87 2.21
N VAL A 39 -1.85 6.35 1.47
CA VAL A 39 -1.02 5.54 0.58
C VAL A 39 0.43 5.64 1.06
N GLN A 40 1.00 4.50 1.45
CA GLN A 40 2.41 4.40 1.82
C GLN A 40 3.17 3.55 0.81
N ILE A 41 4.35 4.00 0.42
CA ILE A 41 5.26 3.28 -0.47
C ILE A 41 6.46 2.84 0.35
N GLU A 42 6.66 1.53 0.46
CA GLU A 42 7.88 0.93 1.00
C GLU A 42 8.88 0.73 -0.14
N LEU A 43 10.06 1.32 0.00
CA LEU A 43 11.18 1.17 -0.91
C LEU A 43 12.03 -0.06 -0.55
N ALA A 44 12.83 -0.52 -1.50
CA ALA A 44 13.67 -1.72 -1.36
C ALA A 44 14.75 -1.59 -0.28
N ASP A 45 15.15 -0.35 0.05
CA ASP A 45 16.05 -0.01 1.16
C ASP A 45 15.36 0.03 2.53
N GLY A 46 14.04 -0.18 2.58
CA GLY A 46 13.21 -0.12 3.79
C GLY A 46 12.64 1.27 4.10
N GLY A 47 12.97 2.31 3.31
CA GLY A 47 12.37 3.63 3.42
C GLY A 47 10.86 3.59 3.18
N ARG A 48 10.10 4.42 3.91
CA ARG A 48 8.65 4.54 3.75
C ARG A 48 8.25 5.96 3.46
N LEU A 49 7.46 6.14 2.41
CA LEU A 49 6.98 7.45 1.95
C LEU A 49 5.46 7.47 1.97
N SER A 50 4.86 8.38 2.72
CA SER A 50 3.43 8.69 2.60
C SER A 50 3.23 9.60 1.40
N VAL A 51 2.42 9.20 0.43
CA VAL A 51 2.30 9.88 -0.87
C VAL A 51 0.91 10.42 -1.14
N GLN A 52 0.87 11.57 -1.80
CA GLN A 52 -0.34 12.26 -2.29
C GLN A 52 -0.67 11.90 -3.74
N ALA A 53 0.36 11.61 -4.54
CA ALA A 53 0.22 11.29 -5.94
C ALA A 53 1.35 10.38 -6.43
N LEU A 54 1.04 9.61 -7.48
CA LEU A 54 1.96 8.73 -8.19
C LEU A 54 1.75 8.90 -9.69
N SER A 55 2.82 9.11 -10.46
CA SER A 55 2.76 9.19 -11.93
C SER A 55 3.87 8.39 -12.58
N ALA A 56 3.60 7.86 -13.77
CA ALA A 56 4.61 7.21 -14.59
C ALA A 56 5.62 8.24 -15.13
N GLU A 57 6.87 7.85 -15.28
CA GLU A 57 7.85 8.52 -16.14
C GLU A 57 8.06 7.66 -17.41
N PRO A 58 7.29 7.92 -18.49
CA PRO A 58 7.28 7.07 -19.67
C PRO A 58 8.67 6.93 -20.31
N GLY A 59 9.04 5.68 -20.62
CA GLY A 59 10.29 5.38 -21.32
C GLY A 59 11.54 5.25 -20.45
N TYR A 60 11.47 5.54 -19.14
CA TYR A 60 12.64 5.49 -18.26
C TYR A 60 12.56 4.41 -17.17
N GLY A 61 11.38 3.84 -16.90
CA GLY A 61 11.22 2.84 -15.84
C GLY A 61 11.24 3.45 -14.42
N PHE A 62 10.87 4.73 -14.31
CA PHE A 62 10.76 5.47 -13.05
C PHE A 62 9.32 5.91 -12.81
N VAL A 63 8.99 6.17 -11.55
CA VAL A 63 7.76 6.87 -11.16
C VAL A 63 8.11 8.11 -10.37
N THR A 64 7.27 9.13 -10.52
CA THR A 64 7.32 10.33 -9.71
C THR A 64 6.28 10.23 -8.60
N LEU A 65 6.74 10.45 -7.38
CA LEU A 65 5.96 10.41 -6.15
C LEU A 65 5.85 11.82 -5.58
N ALA A 66 4.64 12.29 -5.30
CA ALA A 66 4.44 13.49 -4.49
C ALA A 66 4.31 13.07 -3.02
N VAL A 67 5.34 13.31 -2.21
CA VAL A 67 5.44 12.87 -0.81
C VAL A 67 4.87 13.93 0.13
N HIS A 68 4.13 13.50 1.15
CA HIS A 68 3.70 14.36 2.26
C HIS A 68 4.90 14.87 3.05
N ARG A 69 4.88 16.17 3.38
CA ARG A 69 5.89 16.81 4.21
C ARG A 69 5.34 17.01 5.62
N ASN A 70 6.06 16.53 6.63
CA ASN A 70 5.62 16.60 8.03
C ASN A 70 5.66 18.03 8.62
N ASP A 71 6.28 19.00 7.94
CA ASP A 71 6.47 20.37 8.41
C ASP A 71 5.38 21.36 7.93
N GLY A 72 4.31 20.85 7.30
CA GLY A 72 3.24 21.68 6.75
C GLY A 72 3.59 22.42 5.46
N GLY A 73 4.75 22.11 4.85
CA GLY A 73 5.09 22.55 3.50
C GLY A 73 4.28 21.83 2.41
N GLY A 74 4.38 22.34 1.18
CA GLY A 74 3.82 21.65 0.01
C GLY A 74 4.49 20.28 -0.26
N PRO A 75 3.87 19.42 -1.08
CA PRO A 75 4.42 18.11 -1.42
C PRO A 75 5.82 18.21 -2.01
N GLU A 76 6.71 17.32 -1.59
CA GLU A 76 8.01 17.13 -2.21
C GLU A 76 7.90 16.08 -3.33
N GLN A 77 8.56 16.30 -4.47
CA GLN A 77 8.59 15.31 -5.55
C GLN A 77 9.84 14.46 -5.46
N VAL A 78 9.66 13.14 -5.49
CA VAL A 78 10.74 12.15 -5.48
C VAL A 78 10.55 11.23 -6.69
N ILE A 79 11.59 11.09 -7.50
CA ILE A 79 11.59 10.19 -8.65
C ILE A 79 12.37 8.93 -8.27
N VAL A 80 11.73 7.77 -8.36
CA VAL A 80 12.33 6.47 -7.99
C VAL A 80 12.17 5.46 -9.13
N PRO A 81 13.13 4.54 -9.32
CA PRO A 81 12.95 3.48 -10.29
C PRO A 81 11.85 2.53 -9.80
N VAL A 82 11.06 1.99 -10.72
CA VAL A 82 9.91 1.13 -10.37
C VAL A 82 10.35 -0.10 -9.57
N ASN A 83 11.52 -0.65 -9.88
CA ASN A 83 12.09 -1.80 -9.18
C ASN A 83 12.55 -1.50 -7.74
N ALA A 84 12.66 -0.23 -7.35
CA ALA A 84 12.91 0.15 -5.97
C ALA A 84 11.64 0.10 -5.13
N ILE A 85 10.45 0.01 -5.72
CA ILE A 85 9.21 -0.14 -4.95
C ILE A 85 9.09 -1.59 -4.50
N ARG A 86 9.07 -1.80 -3.19
CA ARG A 86 8.87 -3.11 -2.57
C ARG A 86 7.40 -3.38 -2.31
N ARG A 87 6.66 -2.38 -1.81
CA ARG A 87 5.23 -2.53 -1.46
C ARG A 87 4.51 -1.18 -1.53
N ILE A 88 3.22 -1.25 -1.87
CA ILE A 88 2.29 -0.11 -1.78
C ILE A 88 1.20 -0.54 -0.79
N ASP A 89 1.14 0.14 0.35
CA ASP A 89 0.17 -0.10 1.42
C ASP A 89 -0.95 0.93 1.33
N LEU A 90 -2.20 0.46 1.39
CA LEU A 90 -3.39 1.30 1.47
C LEU A 90 -3.96 1.18 2.88
N GLY A 91 -4.16 2.32 3.53
CA GLY A 91 -4.68 2.40 4.89
C GLY A 91 -5.81 3.43 5.01
N PRO A 92 -6.59 3.37 6.10
CA PRO A 92 -7.49 4.48 6.41
C PRO A 92 -6.67 5.75 6.64
N ALA A 93 -7.22 6.92 6.29
CA ALA A 93 -6.55 8.19 6.55
C ALA A 93 -6.20 8.30 8.05
N GLU A 94 -5.07 8.94 8.34
CA GLU A 94 -4.33 8.94 9.60
C GLU A 94 -5.16 9.14 10.90
N ALA A 95 -6.36 9.72 10.79
CA ALA A 95 -7.35 9.82 11.86
C ALA A 95 -7.79 8.46 12.47
N ASP A 96 -7.69 7.34 11.74
CA ASP A 96 -8.16 6.03 12.19
C ASP A 96 -7.05 5.08 12.70
N ARG A 97 -5.77 5.48 12.66
CA ARG A 97 -4.66 4.60 13.10
C ARG A 97 -4.70 4.25 14.60
N ALA A 98 -5.45 4.99 15.41
CA ALA A 98 -5.52 4.76 16.85
C ALA A 98 -6.25 3.47 17.29
N ARG A 99 -6.81 2.67 16.36
CA ARG A 99 -7.63 1.48 16.70
C ARG A 99 -6.99 0.12 16.51
N PHE A 100 -5.83 0.01 15.87
CA PHE A 100 -5.16 -1.28 15.67
C PHE A 100 -4.04 -1.47 16.68
N GLY A 101 -4.32 -2.24 17.73
CA GLY A 101 -3.35 -2.72 18.71
C GLY A 101 -3.10 -4.22 18.55
N PHE A 102 -1.89 -4.67 18.87
CA PHE A 102 -1.55 -6.08 18.97
C PHE A 102 -2.30 -6.72 20.16
N ALA A 103 -3.16 -7.70 19.90
CA ALA A 103 -3.76 -8.51 20.95
C ALA A 103 -2.85 -9.71 21.23
N LEU A 104 -2.44 -9.85 22.49
CA LEU A 104 -1.76 -11.07 22.94
C LEU A 104 -2.73 -12.26 22.84
N PRO A 105 -2.27 -13.46 22.47
CA PRO A 105 -3.09 -14.66 22.60
C PRO A 105 -3.58 -14.79 24.04
N ASP A 106 -4.88 -15.05 24.24
CA ASP A 106 -5.37 -15.43 25.56
C ASP A 106 -4.68 -16.73 25.96
N ASP A 107 -3.76 -16.68 26.94
CA ASP A 107 -3.20 -17.86 27.57
C ASP A 107 -4.36 -18.57 28.28
N GLY A 108 -4.97 -19.53 27.58
CA GLY A 108 -6.22 -20.24 27.90
C GLY A 108 -6.22 -20.95 29.26
N THR A 109 -6.22 -20.15 30.33
CA THR A 109 -6.37 -20.56 31.71
C THR A 109 -7.64 -19.93 32.24
N ASN A 110 -8.77 -20.45 31.77
CA ASN A 110 -9.95 -20.45 32.61
C ASN A 110 -10.78 -21.72 32.38
N GLU A 111 -11.13 -22.34 33.51
CA GLU A 111 -12.22 -23.29 33.71
C GLU A 111 -12.00 -24.78 33.40
N ARG A 112 -11.21 -25.44 34.27
CA ARG A 112 -11.68 -26.74 34.79
C ARG A 112 -12.66 -26.45 35.93
N GLY A 113 -13.95 -26.58 35.63
CA GLY A 113 -14.96 -26.77 36.65
C GLY A 113 -14.59 -27.97 37.53
N ALA A 114 -14.75 -27.80 38.84
CA ALA A 114 -14.91 -28.89 39.79
C ALA A 114 -16.10 -28.53 40.68
N GLU A 115 -17.14 -29.35 40.54
CA GLU A 115 -18.46 -29.43 41.20
C GLU A 115 -18.64 -28.83 42.60
N PRO A 116 -19.86 -28.36 42.93
CA PRO A 116 -20.32 -28.31 44.31
C PRO A 116 -20.83 -29.70 44.73
N ALA A 117 -20.17 -30.33 45.70
CA ALA A 117 -20.69 -31.51 46.38
C ALA A 117 -21.35 -31.11 47.72
N ALA A 118 -22.65 -31.43 47.78
CA ALA A 118 -23.58 -31.63 48.91
C ALA A 118 -23.20 -31.14 50.32
#